data_AF-A0A3A5VY32-F1
#
_entry.id   AF-A0A3A5VY32-F1
#
_cell.length_a   1.000
_cell.length_b   1.000
_cell.length_c   1.000
_cell.angle_alpha   90.00
_cell.angle_beta   90.00
_cell.angle_gamma   90.00
#
_symmetry.space_group_name_H-M   'P 1'
#
loop_
_entity.id
_entity.type
_entity.pdbx_description
1 polymer ?
#
loop_
_entity_poly.entity_id
_entity_poly.type
_entity_poly.pdbx_seq_one_letter_code
_entity_poly.pdbx_strand_id
1 'polypeptide(L)' 'AWEKIINGASLLQAYAGFVFEGPGLTKEIVKGLRKKLQNTEYKTLEDAIGSAVSLE' A
#
# COMPACT_ATOMS: atom_id res chain seq x y z
N ALA A 1 -4.40 1.41 -1.26
CA ALA A 1 -3.29 0.90 -0.42
C ALA A 1 -1.97 1.56 -0.83
N TRP A 2 -1.48 1.32 -2.05
CA TRP A 2 -0.23 1.90 -2.57
C TRP A 2 -0.13 3.43 -2.39
N GLU A 3 -1.17 4.17 -2.81
CA GLU A 3 -1.21 5.63 -2.66
C GLU A 3 -1.00 6.10 -1.22
N LYS A 4 -1.57 5.39 -0.24
CA LYS A 4 -1.38 5.73 1.17
C LYS A 4 0.08 5.56 1.59
N ILE A 5 0.75 4.52 1.11
CA ILE A 5 2.17 4.23 1.40
C ILE A 5 3.06 5.31 0.80
N ILE A 6 2.94 5.61 -0.51
CA ILE A 6 3.77 6.63 -1.16
C ILE A 6 3.54 8.04 -0.63
N ASN A 7 2.39 8.29 0.02
CA ASN A 7 2.10 9.53 0.74
C ASN A 7 2.54 9.50 2.23
N GLY A 8 3.28 8.47 2.65
CA GLY A 8 3.94 8.43 3.97
C GLY A 8 3.35 7.47 4.99
N ALA A 9 2.30 6.71 4.68
CA ALA A 9 1.74 5.74 5.62
C ALA A 9 2.64 4.50 5.75
N SER A 10 3.19 4.27 6.95
CA SER A 10 3.97 3.06 7.27
C SER A 10 3.12 1.85 7.64
N LEU A 11 1.82 2.05 7.93
CA LEU A 11 0.87 1.00 8.28
C LEU A 11 -0.50 1.27 7.64
N LEU A 12 -1.17 0.19 7.22
CA LEU A 12 -2.53 0.25 6.69
C LEU A 12 -3.48 -0.55 7.60
N GLN A 13 -4.66 0.01 7.83
CA GLN A 13 -5.76 -0.63 8.55
C GLN A 13 -7.01 -0.62 7.68
N ALA A 14 -7.76 -1.72 7.71
CA ALA A 14 -9.02 -1.83 6.99
C ALA A 14 -10.06 -2.48 7.91
N TYR A 15 -11.12 -1.74 8.24
CA TYR A 15 -12.22 -2.24 9.08
C TYR A 15 -13.50 -2.35 8.26
N ALA A 16 -14.05 -1.21 7.80
CA ALA A 16 -15.27 -1.21 6.99
C ALA A 16 -15.12 -2.05 5.72
N GLY A 17 -13.98 -1.93 5.02
CA GLY A 17 -13.69 -2.76 3.85
C GLY A 17 -13.72 -4.26 4.16
N PHE A 18 -13.25 -4.70 5.34
CA PHE A 18 -13.28 -6.11 5.71
C PHE A 18 -14.70 -6.64 5.91
N VAL A 19 -15.61 -5.78 6.42
CA VAL A 19 -17.02 -6.11 6.60
C VAL A 19 -17.73 -6.28 5.25
N PHE A 20 -17.45 -5.42 4.27
CA PHE A 20 -18.14 -5.45 2.97
C PHE A 20 -17.50 -6.38 1.94
N GLU A 21 -16.18 -6.43 1.88
CA GLU A 21 -15.41 -7.20 0.88
C GLU A 21 -15.04 -8.61 1.39
N GLY A 22 -15.29 -8.87 2.68
CA GLY A 22 -14.99 -10.14 3.33
C GLY A 22 -13.50 -10.42 3.54
N PRO A 23 -13.16 -11.64 4.00
CA PRO A 23 -11.80 -12.00 4.40
C PRO A 23 -10.78 -12.00 3.25
N GLY A 24 -11.25 -12.04 2.00
CA GLY A 24 -10.39 -11.97 0.81
C GLY A 24 -9.68 -10.62 0.63
N LEU A 25 -10.19 -9.55 1.24
CA LEU A 25 -9.66 -8.19 1.10
C LEU A 25 -8.15 -8.11 1.38
N THR A 26 -7.69 -8.76 2.45
CA THR A 26 -6.26 -8.74 2.84
C THR A 26 -5.38 -9.34 1.74
N LYS A 27 -5.81 -10.45 1.14
CA LYS A 27 -5.07 -11.12 0.06
C LYS A 27 -4.98 -10.25 -1.17
N GLU A 28 -6.07 -9.58 -1.53
CA GLU A 28 -6.11 -8.69 -2.69
C GLU A 28 -5.26 -7.43 -2.48
N ILE A 29 -5.28 -6.84 -1.28
CA ILE A 29 -4.38 -5.73 -0.92
C ILE A 29 -2.91 -6.15 -1.06
N VAL A 30 -2.51 -7.28 -0.46
CA VAL A 30 -1.11 -7.74 -0.48
C VAL A 30 -0.64 -8.05 -1.91
N LYS A 31 -1.45 -8.75 -2.71
CA LYS A 31 -1.14 -8.99 -4.13
C LYS A 31 -1.03 -7.69 -4.91
N GLY A 32 -1.96 -6.77 -4.71
CA GLY A 32 -1.98 -5.47 -5.37
C GLY A 32 -0.74 -4.64 -5.04
N LEU A 33 -0.34 -4.61 -3.76
CA LEU A 33 0.89 -3.96 -3.30
C LEU A 33 2.13 -4.60 -3.92
N ARG A 34 2.24 -5.93 -3.93
CA ARG A 34 3.35 -6.65 -4.56
C ARG A 34 3.44 -6.33 -6.06
N LYS A 35 2.32 -6.33 -6.77
CA LYS A 35 2.26 -5.99 -8.19
C LYS A 35 2.68 -4.55 -8.43
N LYS A 36 2.26 -3.61 -7.58
CA LYS A 36 2.69 -2.20 -7.68
C LYS A 36 4.19 -2.06 -7.44
N LEU A 37 4.73 -2.67 -6.39
CA LEU A 37 6.17 -2.66 -6.06
C LEU A 37 7.03 -3.18 -7.23
N GLN A 38 6.60 -4.28 -7.87
CA GLN A 38 7.29 -4.84 -9.05
C GLN A 38 7.35 -3.90 -10.26
N ASN A 39 6.48 -2.88 -10.33
CA ASN A 39 6.46 -1.89 -11.40
C ASN A 39 7.17 -0.58 -11.00
N THR A 40 7.97 -0.61 -9.93
CA THR A 40 8.70 0.56 -9.42
C THR A 40 10.17 0.22 -9.23
N GLU A 41 11.00 1.22 -9.02
CA GLU A 41 12.43 1.07 -8.71
C GLU A 41 12.70 0.66 -7.25
N TYR A 42 11.69 0.75 -6.38
CA TYR A 42 11.78 0.39 -4.97
C TYR A 42 11.95 -1.12 -4.78
N LYS A 43 12.88 -1.52 -3.90
CA LYS A 43 13.13 -2.94 -3.59
C LYS A 43 12.19 -3.45 -2.50
N THR A 44 11.80 -2.57 -1.60
CA THR A 44 10.97 -2.86 -0.44
C THR A 44 9.81 -1.85 -0.33
N LEU A 45 8.79 -2.16 0.49
CA LEU A 45 7.71 -1.20 0.73
C LEU A 45 8.21 0.00 1.53
N GLU A 46 9.20 -0.22 2.39
CA GLU A 46 9.85 0.79 3.21
C GLU A 46 10.51 1.87 2.34
N ASP A 47 11.16 1.48 1.24
CA ASP A 47 11.75 2.41 0.27
C ASP A 47 10.69 3.29 -0.42
N ALA A 48 9.44 2.80 -0.49
CA ALA A 48 8.34 3.50 -1.13
C ALA A 48 7.57 4.43 -0.17
N ILE A 49 7.83 4.40 1.14
CA ILE A 49 7.11 5.22 2.12
C ILE A 49 7.45 6.69 1.89
N GLY A 50 6.43 7.52 1.64
CA GLY A 50 6.60 8.98 1.51
C GLY A 50 7.27 9.44 0.22
N SER A 51 7.52 8.52 -0.72
CA SER A 51 8.26 8.83 -1.94
C SER A 51 7.54 9.78 -2.92
N ALA A 52 6.24 9.98 -2.75
CA ALA A 52 5.45 10.93 -3.54
C ALA A 52 5.33 12.31 -2.88
N VAL A 53 5.86 12.48 -1.66
CA VAL A 53 5.79 13.76 -0.94
C VAL A 53 7.08 14.54 -1.20
N SER A 54 6.99 15.59 -2.01
CA SER A 54 8.05 16.60 -2.14
C SER A 54 7.96 17.58 -0.97
N LEU A 55 9.06 17.80 -0.25
CA LEU A 55 9.17 18.90 0.70
C LEU A 55 9.41 20.20 -0.09
N GLU A 56 8.42 21.08 -0.13
CA GLU A 56 8.59 22.51 -0.42
C GLU A 56 8.97 23.26 0.86
#